data_AF-A0A7R8ZVT9-F1
#
_entry.id   AF-A0A7R8ZVT9-F1
#
_cell.length_a   1.000
_cell.length_b   1.000
_cell.length_c   1.000
_cell.angle_alpha   90.00
_cell.angle_beta   90.00
_cell.angle_gamma   90.00
#
_symmetry.space_group_name_H-M   'P 1'
#
loop_
_entity.id
_entity.type
_entity.pdbx_description
1 polymer ?
#
loop_
_entity_poly.entity_id
_entity_poly.type
_entity_poly.pdbx_seq_one_letter_code
_entity_poly.pdbx_strand_id
1 'polypeptide(L)'
;METKKQAFLSRGPLVYELFSVMVHSGSAAGGHYYAYIKDFTSELWFCFNDSSVTQASYEDVMQTFGGSSSGSRSYYTSSYISSTNAYMLFYRQVDPTRNAKPLQENEFPQHLKGLMREMQEEEQREAERRQTQLSLQKITVFSFTPPN
;
A
#
# COMPACT_ATOMS: atom_id res chain seq x y z
N MET A 1 -14.44 18.79 -8.74
CA MET A 1 -13.00 18.91 -9.05
C MET A 1 -12.76 19.18 -10.53
N GLU A 2 -13.56 18.58 -11.42
CA GLU A 2 -13.45 18.74 -12.89
C GLU A 2 -13.44 20.21 -13.38
N THR A 3 -14.29 21.06 -12.81
CA THR A 3 -14.35 22.49 -13.15
C THR A 3 -13.07 23.26 -12.82
N LYS A 4 -12.36 22.90 -11.74
CA LYS A 4 -11.06 23.51 -11.41
C LYS A 4 -9.97 23.02 -12.37
N LYS A 5 -9.98 21.74 -12.73
CA LYS A 5 -9.03 21.14 -13.67
C LYS A 5 -9.12 21.81 -15.03
N GLN A 6 -10.33 22.01 -15.57
CA GLN A 6 -10.55 22.75 -16.82
C GLN A 6 -10.11 24.22 -16.73
N ALA A 7 -10.37 24.89 -15.59
CA ALA A 7 -9.93 26.26 -15.38
C ALA A 7 -8.41 26.43 -15.30
N PHE A 8 -7.67 25.40 -14.87
CA PHE A 8 -6.20 25.41 -14.94
C PHE A 8 -5.69 25.12 -16.35
N LEU A 9 -6.30 24.17 -17.05
CA LEU A 9 -5.92 23.82 -18.42
C LEU A 9 -6.13 24.97 -19.41
N SER A 10 -7.14 25.82 -19.18
CA SER A 10 -7.36 27.02 -19.99
C SER A 10 -6.25 28.07 -19.85
N ARG A 11 -5.42 27.98 -18.81
CA ARG A 11 -4.26 28.87 -18.57
C ARG A 11 -2.96 28.34 -19.18
N GLY A 12 -2.94 27.11 -19.67
CA GLY A 12 -1.78 26.49 -20.31
C GLY A 12 -1.69 24.98 -20.08
N PRO A 13 -0.79 24.28 -20.80
CA PRO A 13 -0.69 22.82 -20.76
C PRO A 13 0.08 22.28 -19.54
N LEU A 14 0.79 23.14 -18.80
CA LEU A 14 1.62 22.76 -17.66
C LEU A 14 0.81 22.62 -16.36
N VAL A 15 -0.26 21.83 -16.42
CA VAL A 15 -1.11 21.51 -15.28
C VAL A 15 -0.75 20.13 -14.76
N TYR A 16 -0.57 20.03 -13.45
CA TYR A 16 -0.19 18.79 -12.78
C TYR A 16 -1.21 18.46 -11.69
N GLU A 17 -1.50 17.17 -11.55
CA GLU A 17 -2.33 16.67 -10.46
C GLU A 17 -1.51 15.78 -9.53
N LEU A 18 -1.66 16.02 -8.22
CA LEU A 18 -1.10 15.17 -7.18
C LEU A 18 -1.84 13.83 -7.21
N PHE A 19 -1.10 12.73 -7.24
CA PHE A 19 -1.70 11.40 -7.21
C PHE A 19 -1.06 10.45 -6.21
N SER A 20 0.12 10.77 -5.68
CA SER A 20 0.66 10.01 -4.57
C SER A 20 1.46 10.87 -3.60
N VAL A 21 1.32 10.55 -2.32
CA VAL A 21 2.06 11.13 -1.19
C VAL A 21 2.79 10.00 -0.50
N MET A 22 4.12 9.99 -0.56
CA MET A 22 4.94 9.08 0.22
C MET A 22 5.21 9.71 1.57
N VAL A 23 4.83 9.00 2.62
CA VAL A 23 4.90 9.44 4.00
C VAL A 23 6.02 8.72 4.69
N HIS A 24 6.78 9.45 5.49
CA HIS A 24 7.76 8.89 6.39
C HIS A 24 7.32 9.16 7.83
N SER A 25 7.26 8.09 8.63
CA SER A 25 7.00 8.16 10.06
C SER A 25 8.24 7.75 10.83
N GLY A 26 8.99 8.73 11.34
CA GLY A 26 10.17 8.45 12.15
C GLY A 26 11.24 9.52 12.09
N SER A 27 12.44 9.14 12.50
CA SER A 27 13.60 10.04 12.57
C SER A 27 14.49 9.89 11.34
N ALA A 28 15.47 10.79 11.18
CA ALA A 28 16.49 10.65 10.13
C ALA A 28 17.31 9.35 10.23
N ALA A 29 17.41 8.74 11.42
CA ALA A 29 18.14 7.50 11.63
C ALA A 29 17.32 6.24 11.29
N GLY A 30 16.01 6.38 11.10
CA GLY A 30 15.11 5.27 10.83
C GLY A 30 13.65 5.61 11.10
N GLY A 31 12.78 4.94 10.36
CA GLY A 31 11.34 5.11 10.41
C GLY A 31 10.63 4.17 9.45
N HIS A 32 9.34 4.40 9.27
CA HIS A 32 8.46 3.61 8.45
C HIS A 32 7.97 4.41 7.23
N TYR A 33 7.95 3.77 6.07
CA TYR A 33 7.46 4.38 4.84
C TYR A 33 6.16 3.74 4.41
N TYR A 34 5.20 4.57 4.04
CA TYR A 34 3.95 4.15 3.45
C TYR A 34 3.47 5.21 2.45
N ALA A 35 2.50 4.89 1.60
CA ALA A 35 2.07 5.79 0.55
C ALA A 35 0.56 5.95 0.51
N TYR A 36 0.09 7.19 0.38
CA TYR A 36 -1.25 7.45 -0.12
C TYR A 36 -1.19 7.51 -1.64
N ILE A 37 -2.06 6.77 -2.33
CA ILE A 37 -2.16 6.77 -3.79
C ILE A 37 -3.61 6.97 -4.18
N LYS A 38 -3.85 7.87 -5.12
CA LYS A 38 -5.15 8.13 -5.72
C LYS A 38 -5.35 7.20 -6.90
N ASP A 39 -6.43 6.42 -6.88
CA ASP A 39 -6.88 5.70 -8.06
C ASP A 39 -7.52 6.68 -9.05
N PHE A 40 -7.09 6.63 -10.30
CA PHE A 40 -7.57 7.51 -11.36
C PHE A 40 -8.92 7.09 -11.93
N THR A 41 -9.38 5.87 -11.64
CA THR A 41 -10.68 5.37 -12.14
C THR A 41 -11.80 5.80 -11.21
N SER A 42 -11.64 5.55 -9.91
CA SER A 42 -12.61 5.91 -8.87
C SER A 42 -12.42 7.30 -8.30
N GLU A 43 -11.27 7.94 -8.54
CA GLU A 43 -10.85 9.21 -7.93
C GLU A 43 -10.73 9.15 -6.39
N LEU A 44 -10.70 7.94 -5.82
CA LEU A 44 -10.57 7.68 -4.38
C LEU A 44 -9.10 7.53 -3.97
N TRP A 45 -8.82 7.83 -2.71
CA TRP A 45 -7.52 7.66 -2.10
C TRP A 45 -7.43 6.34 -1.35
N PHE A 46 -6.24 5.75 -1.37
CA PHE A 46 -5.93 4.52 -0.65
C PHE A 46 -4.59 4.67 0.06
N CYS A 47 -4.50 4.13 1.27
CA CYS A 47 -3.27 4.00 2.04
C CYS A 47 -2.65 2.63 1.76
N PHE A 48 -1.47 2.63 1.15
CA PHE A 48 -0.64 1.46 0.91
C PHE A 48 0.42 1.38 2.01
N ASN A 49 0.20 0.46 2.95
CA ASN A 49 1.06 0.23 4.09
C ASN A 49 1.51 -1.23 4.11
N ASP A 50 2.66 -1.49 3.49
CA ASP A 50 3.23 -2.82 3.27
C ASP A 50 2.22 -3.80 2.65
N SER A 51 1.83 -4.84 3.39
CA SER A 51 0.89 -5.87 2.97
C SER A 51 -0.58 -5.44 3.04
N SER A 52 -0.86 -4.21 3.51
CA SER A 52 -2.21 -3.72 3.76
C SER A 52 -2.55 -2.54 2.84
N VAL A 53 -3.70 -2.64 2.18
CA VAL A 53 -4.28 -1.53 1.40
C VAL A 53 -5.64 -1.21 1.98
N THR A 54 -5.82 0.03 2.43
CA THR A 54 -7.09 0.52 2.98
C THR A 54 -7.54 1.79 2.26
N GLN A 55 -8.85 2.00 2.16
CA GLN A 55 -9.37 3.25 1.64
C GLN A 55 -9.04 4.39 2.62
N ALA A 56 -8.63 5.54 2.08
CA ALA A 56 -8.30 6.74 2.85
C ALA A 56 -9.22 7.90 2.46
N SER A 57 -9.54 8.74 3.43
CA SER A 57 -10.20 10.02 3.20
C SER A 57 -9.20 11.09 2.76
N TYR A 58 -9.71 12.19 2.21
CA TYR A 58 -8.87 13.36 1.93
C TYR A 58 -8.27 13.96 3.21
N GLU A 59 -8.99 13.88 4.33
CA GLU A 59 -8.51 14.36 5.64
C GLU A 59 -7.29 13.56 6.12
N ASP A 60 -7.27 12.24 5.89
CA ASP A 60 -6.12 11.38 6.21
C ASP A 60 -4.87 11.81 5.43
N VAL A 61 -5.03 12.15 4.15
CA VAL A 61 -3.93 12.66 3.32
C VAL A 61 -3.47 14.03 3.83
N MET A 62 -4.37 14.90 4.27
CA MET A 62 -4.00 16.21 4.84
C MET A 62 -3.22 16.11 6.15
N GLN A 63 -3.42 15.05 6.96
CA GLN A 63 -2.61 14.84 8.17
C GLN A 63 -1.11 14.71 7.87
N THR A 64 -0.74 14.40 6.63
CA THR A 64 0.66 14.29 6.20
C THR A 64 1.37 15.64 6.03
N PHE A 65 0.68 16.77 6.13
CA PHE A 65 1.31 18.09 5.96
C PHE A 65 2.38 18.37 7.03
N GLY A 66 2.31 17.69 8.16
CA GLY A 66 3.23 17.86 9.28
C GLY A 66 2.91 19.11 10.10
N GLY A 67 3.59 19.21 11.25
CA GLY A 67 3.33 20.25 12.25
C GLY A 67 2.09 19.93 13.09
N SER A 68 2.22 20.07 14.41
CA SER A 68 1.06 19.97 15.30
C SER A 68 0.11 21.12 15.00
N SER A 69 -1.05 20.83 14.41
CA SER A 69 -2.19 21.75 14.42
C SER A 69 -2.45 22.13 15.88
N SER A 70 -2.12 23.37 16.23
CA SER A 70 -2.32 23.92 17.57
C SER A 70 -3.76 23.70 18.04
N GLY A 71 -3.96 22.96 19.14
CA GLY A 71 -5.18 23.07 19.95
C GLY A 71 -5.74 21.76 20.53
N SER A 72 -5.68 20.64 19.82
CA SER A 72 -6.29 19.40 20.31
C SER A 72 -5.28 18.58 21.12
N ARG A 73 -5.27 18.82 22.44
CA ARG A 73 -4.74 17.88 23.44
C ARG A 73 -5.58 16.59 23.41
N SER A 74 -5.35 15.74 22.40
CA SER A 74 -5.71 14.34 22.52
C SER A 74 -4.73 13.72 23.51
N TYR A 75 -5.24 13.16 24.61
CA TYR A 75 -4.45 12.57 25.70
C TYR A 75 -3.63 11.33 25.29
N TYR A 76 -3.57 11.02 23.99
CA TYR A 76 -2.85 9.90 23.39
C TYR A 76 -1.94 10.34 22.22
N THR A 77 -1.29 11.51 22.29
CA THR A 77 -0.28 11.87 21.27
C THR A 77 0.99 11.08 21.53
N SER A 78 1.10 9.90 20.93
CA SER A 78 2.36 9.20 20.88
C SER A 78 3.35 9.96 19.98
N SER A 79 4.62 9.90 20.35
CA SER A 79 5.77 10.55 19.71
C SER A 79 5.89 10.27 18.20
N TYR A 80 5.22 9.22 17.68
CA TYR A 80 5.21 8.88 16.25
C TYR A 80 4.44 9.88 15.38
N ILE A 81 3.41 10.57 15.88
CA ILE A 81 2.59 11.48 15.04
C ILE A 81 3.37 12.76 14.70
N SER A 82 4.16 13.27 15.65
CA SER A 82 5.01 14.47 15.45
C SER A 82 6.07 14.28 14.35
N SER A 83 6.51 13.03 14.15
CA SER A 83 7.51 12.65 13.17
C SER A 83 6.93 12.08 11.87
N THR A 84 5.61 12.15 11.67
CA THR A 84 4.93 11.64 10.48
C THR A 84 4.58 12.77 9.54
N ASN A 85 5.20 12.80 8.36
CA ASN A 85 4.93 13.83 7.36
C ASN A 85 5.22 13.34 5.93
N ALA A 86 4.70 14.08 4.96
CA ALA A 86 4.96 13.87 3.55
C ALA A 86 6.45 14.06 3.26
N TYR A 87 7.09 13.00 2.78
CA TYR A 87 8.50 12.98 2.41
C TYR A 87 8.71 13.18 0.90
N MET A 88 7.86 12.59 0.06
CA MET A 88 7.87 12.82 -1.40
C MET A 88 6.45 12.96 -1.94
N LEU A 89 6.29 13.82 -2.94
CA LEU A 89 5.03 14.05 -3.65
C LEU A 89 5.18 13.67 -5.11
N PHE A 90 4.25 12.85 -5.61
CA PHE A 90 4.21 12.43 -7.00
C PHE A 90 3.06 13.13 -7.72
N TYR A 91 3.44 13.86 -8.76
CA TYR A 91 2.53 14.57 -9.64
C TYR A 91 2.62 13.98 -11.04
N ARG A 92 1.50 13.97 -11.75
CA ARG A 92 1.47 13.71 -13.19
C ARG A 92 0.94 14.91 -13.94
N GLN A 93 1.44 15.14 -15.15
CA GLN A 93 0.86 16.14 -16.02
C GLN A 93 -0.56 15.70 -16.40
N VAL A 94 -1.49 16.64 -16.39
CA VAL A 94 -2.86 16.43 -16.87
C VAL A 94 -2.83 16.43 -18.40
N ASP A 95 -2.42 15.31 -18.97
CA ASP A 95 -2.34 15.09 -20.41
C ASP A 95 -2.75 13.65 -20.75
N PRO A 96 -3.96 13.44 -21.29
CA PRO A 96 -4.45 12.12 -21.66
C PRO A 96 -3.57 11.39 -22.68
N THR A 97 -2.79 12.12 -23.49
CA THR A 97 -1.91 11.52 -24.51
C THR A 97 -0.65 10.90 -23.90
N ARG A 98 -0.24 11.39 -22.72
CA ARG A 98 0.94 10.93 -21.98
C ARG A 98 0.61 9.95 -20.85
N ASN A 99 -0.67 9.84 -20.48
CA ASN A 99 -1.12 9.05 -19.35
C ASN A 99 -1.72 7.72 -19.81
N ALA A 100 -1.05 6.61 -19.49
CA ALA A 100 -1.58 5.28 -19.71
C ALA A 100 -2.64 4.91 -18.66
N LYS A 101 -3.62 4.10 -19.06
CA LYS A 101 -4.55 3.44 -18.13
C LYS A 101 -3.90 2.18 -17.56
N PRO A 102 -4.37 1.68 -16.39
CA PRO A 102 -3.94 0.38 -15.88
C PRO A 102 -4.20 -0.72 -16.92
N LEU A 103 -3.21 -1.61 -17.08
CA LEU A 103 -3.33 -2.79 -17.95
C LEU A 103 -4.40 -3.74 -17.42
N GLN A 104 -5.23 -4.23 -18.33
CA GLN A 104 -6.21 -5.29 -18.06
C GLN A 104 -5.54 -6.66 -18.14
N GLU A 105 -6.12 -7.64 -17.45
CA GLU A 105 -5.56 -9.01 -17.38
C GLU A 105 -5.33 -9.61 -18.77
N ASN A 106 -6.25 -9.36 -19.71
CA ASN A 106 -6.13 -9.87 -21.07
C ASN A 106 -4.96 -9.27 -21.85
N GLU A 107 -4.48 -8.08 -21.51
CA GLU A 107 -3.36 -7.38 -22.16
C GLU A 107 -1.98 -7.95 -21.76
N PHE A 108 -1.90 -8.73 -20.68
CA PHE A 108 -0.65 -9.36 -20.28
C PHE A 108 -0.26 -10.51 -21.22
N PRO A 109 1.03 -10.63 -21.59
CA PRO A 109 1.57 -11.75 -22.36
C PRO A 109 1.25 -13.12 -21.75
N GLN A 110 0.98 -14.11 -22.60
CA GLN A 110 0.55 -15.44 -22.17
C GLN A 110 1.55 -16.17 -21.26
N HIS A 111 2.85 -15.97 -21.48
CA HIS A 111 3.88 -16.59 -20.65
C HIS A 111 3.86 -16.04 -19.21
N LEU A 112 3.56 -14.76 -19.01
CA LEU A 112 3.43 -14.17 -17.67
C LEU A 112 2.20 -14.71 -16.95
N LYS A 113 1.08 -14.87 -17.65
CA LYS A 113 -0.13 -15.52 -17.11
C LYS A 113 0.15 -16.96 -16.67
N GLY A 114 0.96 -17.68 -17.45
CA GLY A 114 1.44 -19.03 -17.09
C GLY A 114 2.23 -19.04 -15.79
N LEU A 115 3.24 -18.18 -15.68
CA LEU A 115 4.07 -18.03 -14.47
C LEU A 115 3.24 -17.66 -13.25
N MET A 116 2.29 -16.74 -13.37
CA MET A 116 1.41 -16.36 -12.27
C MET A 116 0.58 -17.55 -11.75
N ARG A 117 0.02 -18.35 -12.67
CA ARG A 117 -0.73 -19.55 -12.29
C ARG A 117 0.16 -20.57 -11.59
N GLU A 118 1.38 -20.80 -12.11
CA GLU A 118 2.34 -21.72 -11.48
C GLU A 118 2.72 -21.27 -10.06
N MET A 119 2.97 -19.97 -9.87
CA MET A 119 3.25 -19.40 -8.54
C MET A 119 2.08 -19.59 -7.57
N GLN A 120 0.85 -19.33 -8.03
CA GLN A 120 -0.36 -19.53 -7.21
C GLN A 120 -0.57 -21.01 -6.83
N GLU A 121 -0.34 -21.93 -7.77
CA GLU A 121 -0.41 -23.37 -7.52
C GLU A 121 0.68 -23.84 -6.55
N GLU A 122 1.87 -23.25 -6.59
CA GLU A 122 2.94 -23.53 -5.62
C GLU A 122 2.58 -23.00 -4.23
N GLU A 123 2.15 -21.74 -4.10
CA GLU A 123 1.70 -21.15 -2.84
C GLU A 123 0.55 -21.95 -2.22
N GLN A 124 -0.42 -22.40 -3.03
CA GLN A 124 -1.52 -23.24 -2.57
C GLN A 124 -1.03 -24.60 -2.07
N ARG A 125 -0.14 -25.27 -2.81
CA ARG A 125 0.46 -26.54 -2.37
C ARG A 125 1.26 -26.38 -1.07
N GLU A 126 1.99 -25.28 -0.92
CA GLU A 126 2.70 -24.98 0.32
C GLU A 126 1.76 -24.69 1.50
N ALA A 127 0.67 -23.97 1.26
CA ALA A 127 -0.36 -23.71 2.27
C ALA A 127 -1.03 -25.03 2.72
N GLU A 128 -1.37 -25.91 1.79
CA GLU A 128 -1.93 -27.24 2.07
C GLU A 128 -0.94 -28.13 2.85
N ARG A 129 0.35 -28.12 2.47
CA ARG A 129 1.41 -28.83 3.21
C ARG A 129 1.55 -28.30 4.63
N ARG A 130 1.56 -26.97 4.82
CA ARG A 130 1.61 -26.35 6.16
C ARG A 130 0.39 -26.76 6.98
N GLN A 131 -0.81 -26.74 6.40
CA GLN A 131 -2.02 -27.13 7.09
C GLN A 131 -2.04 -28.61 7.45
N THR A 132 -1.59 -29.48 6.54
CA THR A 132 -1.43 -30.93 6.80
C THR A 132 -0.46 -31.16 7.94
N GLN A 133 0.71 -30.51 7.91
CA GLN A 133 1.71 -30.63 8.97
C GLN A 133 1.17 -30.18 10.33
N LEU A 134 0.41 -29.09 10.38
CA LEU A 134 -0.25 -28.62 11.61
C LEU A 134 -1.35 -29.58 12.09
N SER A 135 -2.00 -30.32 11.19
CA SER A 135 -3.06 -31.27 11.54
C SER A 135 -2.55 -32.62 12.06
N LEU A 136 -1.27 -32.96 11.80
CA LEU A 136 -0.69 -34.22 12.24
C LEU A 136 -0.45 -34.21 13.75
N GLN A 137 -1.06 -35.16 14.46
CA GLN A 137 -0.75 -35.39 15.87
C GLN A 137 0.60 -36.10 16.02
N LYS A 138 1.46 -35.56 16.88
CA LYS A 138 2.78 -36.13 17.17
C LYS A 138 2.66 -37.12 18.33
N ILE A 139 2.70 -38.42 18.04
CA ILE A 139 2.73 -39.47 19.07
C ILE A 139 4.19 -39.81 19.36
N THR A 140 4.63 -39.56 20.59
CA THR A 140 5.95 -39.98 21.08
C THR A 140 5.81 -41.31 21.79
N VAL A 141 6.44 -42.36 21.26
CA VAL A 141 6.44 -43.69 21.89
C VAL A 141 7.71 -43.87 22.70
N PHE A 142 7.56 -44.16 23.99
CA PHE A 142 8.66 -44.56 24.86
C PHE A 142 8.66 -46.08 24.98
N SER A 143 9.77 -46.72 24.59
CA SER A 143 9.98 -48.14 24.84
C SER A 143 10.81 -48.33 26.10
N PHE A 144 10.31 -49.14 27.03
CA PHE A 144 11.04 -49.55 28.21
C PHE A 144 11.63 -50.94 28.00
N THR A 145 12.95 -51.07 28.12
CA THR A 145 13.63 -52.36 28.09
C THR A 145 13.98 -52.74 29.53
N PRO A 146 13.39 -53.81 30.11
CA PRO A 146 13.71 -54.22 31.47
C PRO A 146 15.16 -54.76 31.55
N PRO A 147 15.87 -54.53 32.67
CA PRO A 147 17.20 -55.09 32.89
C PRO A 147 17.14 -56.60 33.17
N ASN A 148 18.20 -57.30 32.72
CA ASN A 148 18.42 -58.76 32.90
C ASN A 148 18.62 -59.16 34.37
#